data_AF-A0A0P7BZC2-F1
#
_entry.id   AF-A0A0P7BZC2-F1
#
_cell.length_a   1.000
_cell.length_b   1.000
_cell.length_c   1.000
_cell.angle_alpha   90.00
_cell.angle_beta   90.00
_cell.angle_gamma   90.00
#
_symmetry.space_group_name_H-M   'P 1'
#
loop_
_entity.id
_entity.type
_entity.pdbx_description
1 polymer ?
#
loop_
_entity_poly.entity_id
_entity_poly.type
_entity_poly.pdbx_seq_one_letter_code
_entity_poly.pdbx_strand_id
1 'polypeptide(L)'
;MMAAVVPPSPEVMAQRAVSRLVLPALALGLSPGADVVQTVGVPVWLWVATASWEPVSATASVPGVSVTATARPVSVAWDFGTGGQVRCAGPGRAFRPGVDDPAAGSECSITFARGSAGQPGGRFAMTVTVTWQVSWAGAGQTGDAAGLTSQTAASVAVGESQGLVLAGGGR
;
A
#
# COMPACT_ATOMS: atom_id res chain seq x y z
N MET A 1 -38.49 -22.50 32.91
CA MET A 1 -38.08 -21.09 32.69
C MET A 1 -36.97 -21.08 31.66
N MET A 2 -37.17 -20.43 30.51
CA MET A 2 -36.08 -20.14 29.59
C MET A 2 -35.36 -18.90 30.11
N ALA A 3 -34.06 -18.98 30.37
CA ALA A 3 -33.26 -17.81 30.68
C ALA A 3 -33.28 -16.86 29.48
N ALA A 4 -33.59 -15.58 29.69
CA ALA A 4 -33.41 -14.58 28.66
C ALA A 4 -31.91 -14.46 28.37
N VAL A 5 -31.49 -14.88 27.18
CA VAL A 5 -30.13 -14.66 26.71
C VAL A 5 -30.00 -13.16 26.46
N VAL A 6 -29.22 -12.47 27.29
CA VAL A 6 -28.84 -11.08 27.03
C VAL A 6 -27.97 -11.08 25.78
N PRO A 7 -28.35 -10.35 24.71
CA PRO A 7 -27.53 -10.32 23.52
C PRO A 7 -26.17 -9.64 23.83
N PRO A 8 -25.09 -10.03 23.13
CA PRO A 8 -23.81 -9.35 23.25
C PRO A 8 -23.93 -7.85 22.96
N SER A 9 -23.09 -7.02 23.58
CA SER A 9 -23.10 -5.58 23.33
C SER A 9 -22.71 -5.25 21.88
N PRO A 10 -23.11 -4.08 21.34
CA PRO A 10 -22.72 -3.62 20.02
C PRO A 10 -21.20 -3.62 19.81
N GLU A 11 -20.41 -3.28 20.82
CA GLU A 11 -18.94 -3.25 20.75
C GLU A 11 -18.34 -4.65 20.61
N VAL A 12 -18.88 -5.64 21.33
CA VAL A 12 -18.46 -7.04 21.16
C VAL A 12 -18.81 -7.53 19.76
N MET A 13 -19.98 -7.16 19.25
CA MET A 13 -20.37 -7.49 17.88
C MET A 13 -19.52 -6.74 16.84
N ALA A 14 -19.12 -5.51 17.12
CA ALA A 14 -18.18 -4.76 16.28
C ALA A 14 -16.82 -5.46 16.19
N GLN A 15 -16.24 -5.88 17.32
CA GLN A 15 -14.98 -6.63 17.33
C GLN A 15 -15.09 -7.94 16.52
N ARG A 16 -16.23 -8.64 16.63
CA ARG A 16 -16.52 -9.84 15.80
C ARG A 16 -16.69 -9.53 14.32
N ALA A 17 -17.24 -8.37 13.98
CA ALA A 17 -17.35 -7.93 12.59
C ALA A 17 -15.96 -7.56 12.04
N VAL A 18 -15.14 -6.85 12.82
CA VAL A 18 -13.76 -6.51 12.47
C VAL A 18 -12.91 -7.76 12.26
N SER A 19 -13.02 -8.78 13.10
CA SER A 19 -12.25 -10.02 12.94
C SER A 19 -12.63 -10.84 11.69
N ARG A 20 -13.75 -10.53 11.05
CA ARG A 20 -14.21 -11.14 9.79
C ARG A 20 -13.82 -10.33 8.56
N LEU A 21 -13.21 -9.14 8.72
CA LEU A 21 -12.74 -8.35 7.60
C LEU A 21 -11.62 -9.10 6.89
N VAL A 22 -11.75 -9.22 5.56
CA VAL A 22 -10.72 -9.76 4.69
C VAL A 22 -10.20 -8.61 3.85
N LEU A 23 -8.97 -8.17 4.13
CA LEU A 23 -8.32 -7.12 3.34
C LEU A 23 -7.82 -7.71 2.01
N PRO A 24 -7.93 -6.96 0.90
CA PRO A 24 -7.51 -7.45 -0.41
C PRO A 24 -5.99 -7.64 -0.47
N ALA A 25 -5.55 -8.58 -1.30
CA ALA A 25 -4.15 -8.65 -1.71
C ALA A 25 -3.79 -7.37 -2.47
N LEU A 26 -2.62 -6.80 -2.16
CA LEU A 26 -2.17 -5.57 -2.78
C LEU A 26 -1.56 -5.84 -4.15
N ALA A 27 -2.19 -5.33 -5.21
CA ALA A 27 -1.60 -5.25 -6.53
C ALA A 27 -0.83 -3.93 -6.67
N LEU A 28 0.48 -4.01 -6.86
CA LEU A 28 1.38 -2.86 -6.93
C LEU A 28 1.72 -2.54 -8.40
N GLY A 29 1.96 -1.28 -8.69
CA GLY A 29 2.54 -0.84 -9.96
C GLY A 29 3.65 0.17 -9.75
N LEU A 30 4.68 0.06 -10.59
CA LEU A 30 5.80 0.96 -10.65
C LEU A 30 6.02 1.39 -12.11
N SER A 31 6.48 2.61 -12.32
CA SER A 31 6.99 3.06 -13.63
C SER A 31 8.32 3.80 -13.45
N PRO A 32 9.43 3.28 -14.01
CA PRO A 32 9.58 1.96 -14.66
C PRO A 32 9.18 0.77 -13.76
N GLY A 33 8.76 -0.35 -14.37
CA GLY A 33 8.32 -1.56 -13.65
C GLY A 33 9.39 -2.16 -12.74
N ALA A 34 9.00 -2.89 -11.69
CA ALA A 34 9.93 -3.44 -10.69
C ALA A 34 10.93 -4.49 -11.26
N ASP A 35 10.59 -5.08 -12.40
CA ASP A 35 11.41 -5.99 -13.20
C ASP A 35 12.48 -5.26 -14.03
N VAL A 36 12.33 -3.94 -14.21
CA VAL A 36 13.30 -3.07 -14.87
C VAL A 36 14.25 -2.45 -13.84
N VAL A 37 15.52 -2.31 -14.22
CA VAL A 37 16.51 -1.59 -13.41
C VAL A 37 16.13 -0.11 -13.37
N GLN A 38 15.86 0.40 -12.17
CA GLN A 38 15.60 1.81 -11.93
C GLN A 38 16.91 2.60 -12.00
N THR A 39 16.84 3.88 -12.37
CA THR A 39 18.04 4.72 -12.49
C THR A 39 18.14 5.69 -11.31
N VAL A 40 19.33 5.78 -10.71
CA VAL A 40 19.62 6.81 -9.70
C VAL A 40 19.32 8.21 -10.24
N GLY A 41 18.68 9.05 -9.43
CA GLY A 41 18.33 10.42 -9.79
C GLY A 41 17.10 10.56 -10.69
N VAL A 42 16.49 9.46 -11.14
CA VAL A 42 15.26 9.47 -11.94
C VAL A 42 14.05 9.11 -11.05
N PRO A 43 12.95 9.89 -11.08
CA PRO A 43 11.75 9.56 -10.32
C PRO A 43 11.12 8.24 -10.77
N VAL A 44 10.80 7.38 -9.80
CA VAL A 44 10.01 6.17 -9.99
C VAL A 44 8.60 6.44 -9.49
N TRP A 45 7.62 6.24 -10.35
CA TRP A 45 6.20 6.37 -10.02
C TRP A 45 5.73 5.12 -9.30
N LEU A 46 4.93 5.28 -8.26
CA LEU A 46 4.44 4.19 -7.42
C LEU A 46 2.91 4.28 -7.31
N TRP A 47 2.22 3.15 -7.40
CA TRP A 47 0.80 3.09 -7.09
C TRP A 47 0.35 1.70 -6.61
N VAL A 48 -0.76 1.70 -5.88
CA VAL A 48 -1.56 0.51 -5.59
C VAL A 48 -2.74 0.51 -6.56
N ALA A 49 -3.02 -0.62 -7.21
CA ALA A 49 -4.14 -0.73 -8.13
C ALA A 49 -5.45 -0.36 -7.42
N THR A 50 -6.33 0.37 -8.11
CA THR A 50 -7.60 0.85 -7.56
C THR A 50 -8.47 -0.29 -7.02
N ALA A 51 -8.44 -1.46 -7.66
CA ALA A 51 -9.15 -2.66 -7.21
C ALA A 51 -8.69 -3.19 -5.82
N SER A 52 -7.47 -2.84 -5.39
CA SER A 52 -6.94 -3.15 -4.06
C SER A 52 -7.09 -1.97 -3.08
N TRP A 53 -7.70 -0.86 -3.49
CA TRP A 53 -7.86 0.39 -2.74
C TRP A 53 -9.34 0.76 -2.53
N GLU A 54 -10.18 -0.22 -2.21
CA GLU A 54 -11.61 0.01 -1.97
C GLU A 54 -11.99 -0.36 -0.53
N PRO A 55 -13.00 0.30 0.06
CA PRO A 55 -13.55 -0.11 1.33
C PRO A 55 -14.03 -1.57 1.32
N VAL A 56 -13.73 -2.30 2.39
CA VAL A 56 -14.26 -3.66 2.61
C VAL A 56 -15.07 -3.71 3.89
N SER A 57 -16.15 -4.48 3.88
CA SER A 57 -17.05 -4.59 5.03
C SER A 57 -17.31 -6.03 5.42
N ALA A 58 -17.57 -6.24 6.70
CA ALA A 58 -17.99 -7.53 7.25
C ALA A 58 -19.04 -7.32 8.34
N THR A 59 -19.95 -8.28 8.49
CA THR A 59 -21.06 -8.19 9.44
C THR A 59 -21.00 -9.33 10.45
N ALA A 60 -21.23 -9.00 11.71
CA ALA A 60 -21.54 -9.95 12.77
C ALA A 60 -22.98 -9.78 13.20
N SER A 61 -23.72 -10.89 13.27
CA SER A 61 -25.14 -10.89 13.60
C SER A 61 -25.51 -12.07 14.50
N VAL A 62 -26.42 -11.82 15.43
CA VAL A 62 -27.13 -12.77 16.30
C VAL A 62 -28.61 -12.33 16.36
N PRO A 63 -29.55 -13.16 16.84
CA PRO A 63 -30.93 -12.72 17.02
C PRO A 63 -31.01 -11.41 17.82
N GLY A 64 -31.64 -10.39 17.23
CA GLY A 64 -31.84 -9.07 17.85
C GLY A 64 -30.69 -8.07 17.73
N VAL A 65 -29.48 -8.46 17.29
CA VAL A 65 -28.32 -7.55 17.17
C VAL A 65 -27.51 -7.85 15.91
N SER A 66 -27.27 -6.82 15.10
CA SER A 66 -26.41 -6.88 13.92
C SER A 66 -25.51 -5.65 13.86
N VAL A 67 -24.21 -5.87 13.62
CA VAL A 67 -23.19 -4.83 13.50
C VAL A 67 -22.33 -5.09 12.28
N THR A 68 -22.09 -4.05 11.48
CA THR A 68 -21.24 -4.07 10.30
C THR A 68 -20.01 -3.20 10.54
N ALA A 69 -18.83 -3.79 10.36
CA ALA A 69 -17.55 -3.08 10.34
C ALA A 69 -17.14 -2.80 8.89
N THR A 70 -16.48 -1.66 8.64
CA THR A 70 -15.96 -1.24 7.34
C THR A 70 -14.53 -0.74 7.51
N ALA A 71 -13.59 -1.34 6.79
CA ALA A 71 -12.21 -0.87 6.68
C ALA A 71 -12.05 -0.04 5.40
N ARG A 72 -11.48 1.16 5.52
CA ARG A 72 -11.19 2.07 4.40
C ARG A 72 -9.69 2.32 4.32
N PRO A 73 -9.05 2.19 3.15
CA PRO A 73 -7.64 2.49 3.01
C PRO A 73 -7.41 4.01 3.05
N VAL A 74 -6.41 4.46 3.81
CA VAL A 74 -6.18 5.90 4.07
C VAL A 74 -4.76 6.37 3.80
N SER A 75 -3.80 5.46 3.67
CA SER A 75 -2.43 5.80 3.25
C SER A 75 -1.63 4.56 2.89
N VAL A 76 -0.60 4.72 2.05
CA VAL A 76 0.38 3.69 1.73
C VAL A 76 1.78 4.17 2.05
N ALA A 77 2.57 3.33 2.69
CA ALA A 77 4.00 3.53 2.89
C ALA A 77 4.77 2.54 2.01
N TRP A 78 5.76 3.06 1.29
CA TRP A 78 6.71 2.30 0.50
C TRP A 78 8.07 2.44 1.17
N ASP A 79 8.62 1.33 1.65
CA ASP A 79 9.91 1.27 2.32
C ASP A 79 10.86 0.40 1.47
N PHE A 80 11.92 1.02 0.95
CA PHE A 80 12.97 0.36 0.17
C PHE A 80 14.21 0.06 1.03
N GLY A 81 14.06 0.05 2.36
CA GLY A 81 15.13 -0.07 3.34
C GLY A 81 16.17 1.03 3.16
N THR A 82 17.39 0.62 2.84
CA THR A 82 18.49 1.56 2.55
C THR A 82 18.25 2.38 1.26
N GLY A 83 17.29 2.01 0.41
CA GLY A 83 16.90 2.79 -0.76
C GLY A 83 16.07 4.05 -0.44
N GLY A 84 15.50 4.14 0.77
CA GLY A 84 14.65 5.24 1.21
C GLY A 84 13.18 4.85 1.38
N GLN A 85 12.37 5.81 1.82
CA GLN A 85 10.95 5.61 2.09
C GLN A 85 10.13 6.76 1.50
N VAL A 86 8.91 6.46 1.04
CA VAL A 86 7.88 7.46 0.73
C VAL A 86 6.54 7.04 1.31
N ARG A 87 5.74 8.02 1.76
CA ARG A 87 4.36 7.80 2.22
C ARG A 87 3.40 8.64 1.38
N CYS A 88 2.35 8.00 0.90
CA CYS A 88 1.33 8.61 0.06
C CYS A 88 -0.03 8.53 0.75
N ALA A 89 -0.83 9.60 0.67
CA ALA A 89 -2.17 9.63 1.28
C ALA A 89 -3.19 8.81 0.47
N GLY A 90 -3.01 8.75 -0.85
CA GLY A 90 -3.85 7.95 -1.75
C GLY A 90 -3.13 6.72 -2.29
N PRO A 91 -3.78 5.97 -3.18
CA PRO A 91 -3.17 4.82 -3.84
C PRO A 91 -2.03 5.20 -4.78
N GLY A 92 -1.85 6.48 -5.10
CA GLY A 92 -1.06 6.89 -6.26
C GLY A 92 -1.87 6.75 -7.56
N ARG A 93 -1.27 7.15 -8.68
CA ARG A 93 -1.86 7.02 -10.02
C ARG A 93 -0.95 6.22 -10.94
N ALA A 94 -1.57 5.36 -11.75
CA ALA A 94 -0.84 4.63 -12.78
C ALA A 94 -0.26 5.61 -13.81
N PHE A 95 1.01 5.43 -14.15
CA PHE A 95 1.67 6.20 -15.20
C PHE A 95 1.06 5.90 -16.57
N ARG A 96 0.79 6.94 -17.37
CA ARG A 96 0.24 6.83 -18.72
C ARG A 96 1.27 7.28 -19.75
N PRO A 97 1.87 6.33 -20.51
CA PRO A 97 2.82 6.64 -21.57
C PRO A 97 2.22 7.62 -22.60
N GLY A 98 3.00 8.62 -23.01
CA GLY A 98 2.58 9.64 -23.98
C GLY A 98 1.64 10.72 -23.42
N VAL A 99 1.25 10.62 -22.14
CA VAL A 99 0.43 11.64 -21.46
C VAL A 99 1.19 12.23 -20.28
N ASP A 100 1.77 11.38 -19.44
CA ASP A 100 2.46 11.81 -18.23
C ASP A 100 3.95 12.06 -18.52
N ASP A 101 4.51 13.14 -17.95
CA ASP A 101 5.95 13.42 -18.01
C ASP A 101 6.70 12.51 -17.01
N PRO A 102 7.56 11.59 -17.47
CA PRO A 102 8.31 10.72 -16.57
C PRO A 102 9.22 11.49 -15.61
N ALA A 103 9.69 12.68 -15.98
CA ALA A 103 10.58 13.50 -15.15
C ALA A 103 9.86 14.29 -14.04
N ALA A 104 8.54 14.54 -14.19
CA ALA A 104 7.77 15.33 -13.24
C ALA A 104 7.41 14.58 -11.94
N GLY A 105 7.45 13.24 -11.96
CA GLY A 105 6.96 12.40 -10.86
C GLY A 105 5.44 12.48 -10.68
N SER A 106 4.95 11.83 -9.62
CA SER A 106 3.53 11.85 -9.23
C SER A 106 3.37 12.23 -7.75
N GLU A 107 2.13 12.30 -7.26
CA GLU A 107 1.82 12.43 -5.84
C GLU A 107 2.37 11.27 -5.00
N CYS A 108 2.77 10.18 -5.64
CA CYS A 108 3.40 9.03 -5.04
C CYS A 108 4.60 8.57 -5.90
N SER A 109 5.75 9.17 -5.64
CA SER A 109 6.99 8.86 -6.36
C SER A 109 8.20 8.87 -5.42
N ILE A 110 9.26 8.18 -5.82
CA ILE A 110 10.54 8.16 -5.11
C ILE A 110 11.69 8.33 -6.10
N THR A 111 12.72 9.09 -5.70
CA THR A 111 13.97 9.19 -6.45
C THR A 111 15.08 8.56 -5.64
N PHE A 112 15.68 7.48 -6.15
CA PHE A 112 16.79 6.82 -5.48
C PHE A 112 18.06 7.66 -5.58
N ALA A 113 18.74 7.86 -4.45
CA ALA A 113 19.99 8.62 -4.38
C ALA A 113 21.24 7.75 -4.62
N ARG A 114 21.10 6.42 -4.67
CA ARG A 114 22.21 5.47 -4.81
C ARG A 114 21.76 4.14 -5.43
N GLY A 115 22.70 3.43 -6.04
CA GLY A 115 22.46 2.09 -6.58
C GLY A 115 22.30 1.01 -5.52
N SER A 116 21.72 -0.13 -5.91
CA SER A 116 21.42 -1.26 -5.03
C SER A 116 22.47 -2.38 -5.07
N ALA A 117 23.54 -2.24 -5.86
CA ALA A 117 24.53 -3.32 -6.10
C ALA A 117 25.15 -3.88 -4.82
N GLY A 118 25.35 -3.04 -3.79
CA GLY A 118 25.89 -3.45 -2.49
C GLY A 118 24.87 -4.05 -1.51
N GLN A 119 23.61 -4.19 -1.90
CA GLN A 119 22.57 -4.81 -1.06
C GLN A 119 22.54 -6.33 -1.25
N PRO A 120 21.96 -7.09 -0.31
CA PRO A 120 21.68 -8.51 -0.51
C PRO A 120 20.93 -8.77 -1.83
N GLY A 121 21.47 -9.66 -2.66
CA GLY A 121 20.91 -9.94 -3.99
C GLY A 121 21.02 -8.79 -5.00
N GLY A 122 21.80 -7.74 -4.71
CA GLY A 122 21.99 -6.57 -5.58
C GLY A 122 20.75 -5.70 -5.72
N ARG A 123 19.77 -5.80 -4.81
CA ARG A 123 18.45 -5.14 -4.90
C ARG A 123 18.05 -4.51 -3.57
N PHE A 124 17.30 -3.42 -3.62
CA PHE A 124 16.61 -2.91 -2.43
C PHE A 124 15.39 -3.80 -2.16
N ALA A 125 15.28 -4.29 -0.93
CA ALA A 125 14.06 -4.92 -0.46
C ALA A 125 12.97 -3.85 -0.35
N MET A 126 11.80 -4.12 -0.93
CA MET A 126 10.65 -3.22 -0.92
C MET A 126 9.54 -3.82 -0.07
N THR A 127 9.10 -3.10 0.95
CA THR A 127 7.92 -3.39 1.76
C THR A 127 6.88 -2.32 1.51
N VAL A 128 5.65 -2.73 1.18
CA VAL A 128 4.53 -1.82 0.96
C VAL A 128 3.45 -2.11 1.98
N THR A 129 3.08 -1.08 2.76
CA THR A 129 2.11 -1.18 3.84
C THR A 129 0.98 -0.20 3.60
N VAL A 130 -0.25 -0.72 3.48
CA VAL A 130 -1.47 0.10 3.43
C VAL A 130 -2.09 0.15 4.82
N THR A 131 -2.38 1.36 5.28
CA THR A 131 -3.08 1.61 6.53
C THR A 131 -4.57 1.76 6.27
N TRP A 132 -5.38 1.08 7.08
CA TRP A 132 -6.83 1.05 6.98
C TRP A 132 -7.45 1.64 8.24
N GLN A 133 -8.34 2.63 8.08
CA GLN A 133 -9.19 3.10 9.15
C GLN A 133 -10.44 2.22 9.21
N VAL A 134 -10.85 1.82 10.43
CA VAL A 134 -11.99 0.94 10.63
C VAL A 134 -13.07 1.65 11.43
N SER A 135 -14.29 1.66 10.90
CA SER A 135 -15.48 2.11 11.60
C SER A 135 -16.56 1.04 11.57
N TRP A 136 -17.53 1.12 12.47
CA TRP A 136 -18.65 0.20 12.55
C TRP A 136 -19.96 0.89 12.87
N ALA A 137 -21.05 0.25 12.46
CA ALA A 137 -22.41 0.71 12.73
C ALA A 137 -23.33 -0.49 12.97
N GLY A 138 -24.24 -0.36 13.93
CA GLY A 138 -25.24 -1.40 14.23
C GLY A 138 -25.90 -1.20 15.58
N ALA A 139 -27.08 -1.82 15.75
CA ALA A 139 -27.88 -1.74 16.99
C ALA A 139 -28.13 -0.29 17.49
N GLY A 140 -28.30 0.66 16.56
CA GLY A 140 -28.54 2.07 16.88
C GLY A 140 -27.29 2.86 17.30
N GLN A 141 -26.10 2.28 17.20
CA GLN A 141 -24.84 2.89 17.56
C GLN A 141 -23.84 2.88 16.39
N THR A 142 -22.83 3.73 16.50
CA THR A 142 -21.67 3.77 15.62
C THR A 142 -20.40 3.98 16.44
N GLY A 143 -19.26 3.61 15.87
CA GLY A 143 -17.96 3.87 16.50
C GLY A 143 -16.80 3.55 15.58
N ASP A 144 -15.61 3.84 16.07
CA ASP A 144 -14.36 3.44 15.43
C ASP A 144 -13.78 2.19 16.11
N ALA A 145 -12.95 1.48 15.37
CA ALA A 145 -12.14 0.38 15.88
C ALA A 145 -10.66 0.66 15.62
N ALA A 146 -9.79 -0.18 16.20
CA ALA A 146 -8.37 -0.14 15.88
C ALA A 146 -8.18 -0.30 14.36
N GLY A 147 -7.31 0.55 13.78
CA GLY A 147 -6.96 0.46 12.37
C GLY A 147 -6.30 -0.86 12.03
N LEU A 148 -6.37 -1.25 10.76
CA LEU A 148 -5.72 -2.46 10.24
C LEU A 148 -4.58 -2.09 9.30
N THR A 149 -3.72 -3.06 9.00
CA THR A 149 -2.70 -2.92 7.97
C THR A 149 -2.73 -4.14 7.05
N SER A 150 -2.46 -3.90 5.76
CA SER A 150 -2.13 -4.96 4.81
C SER A 150 -0.76 -4.68 4.24
N GLN A 151 0.03 -5.74 4.04
CA GLN A 151 1.42 -5.62 3.64
C GLN A 151 1.73 -6.59 2.50
N THR A 152 2.57 -6.15 1.57
CA THR A 152 3.21 -7.01 0.58
C THR A 152 4.68 -6.63 0.43
N ALA A 153 5.48 -7.54 -0.10
CA ALA A 153 6.91 -7.35 -0.27
C ALA A 153 7.35 -7.74 -1.68
N ALA A 154 8.36 -7.02 -2.19
CA ALA A 154 9.05 -7.31 -3.43
C ALA A 154 10.47 -6.72 -3.36
N SER A 155 11.14 -6.55 -4.49
CA SER A 155 12.46 -5.93 -4.54
C SER A 155 12.68 -5.22 -5.87
N VAL A 156 13.51 -4.18 -5.87
CA VAL A 156 13.85 -3.40 -7.06
C VAL A 156 15.37 -3.32 -7.24
N ALA A 157 15.83 -3.43 -8.48
CA ALA A 157 17.22 -3.17 -8.82
C ALA A 157 17.36 -1.68 -9.18
N VAL A 158 18.41 -1.03 -8.65
CA VAL A 158 18.71 0.38 -8.94
C VAL A 158 20.16 0.49 -9.41
N GLY A 159 20.33 1.00 -10.62
CA GLY A 159 21.63 1.21 -11.25
C GLY A 159 21.93 2.69 -11.43
N GLU A 160 23.20 2.98 -11.65
CA GLU A 160 23.67 4.31 -12.04
C GLU A 160 23.88 4.34 -13.56
N SER A 161 23.55 5.46 -14.20
CA SER A 161 23.93 5.66 -15.59
C SER A 161 25.41 6.05 -15.64
N GLN A 162 26.25 5.10 -16.06
CA GLN A 162 27.67 5.32 -16.25
C GLN A 162 27.93 5.63 -17.73
N GLY A 163 28.24 6.89 -18.04
CA GLY A 163 28.69 7.27 -19.37
C GLY A 163 30.15 6.87 -19.57
N LEU A 164 30.41 5.92 -20.46
CA LEU A 164 31.78 5.62 -20.89
C LEU A 164 32.24 6.72 -21.86
N VAL A 165 33.05 7.68 -21.39
CA VAL A 165 33.74 8.60 -22.29
C VAL A 165 34.90 7.86 -22.92
N LEU A 166 34.70 7.31 -24.12
CA LEU A 166 35.82 6.94 -24.98
C LEU A 166 36.46 8.25 -25.48
N ALA A 167 37.57 8.65 -24.88
CA ALA A 167 38.41 9.69 -25.45
C ALA A 167 38.82 9.26 -26.86
N GLY A 168 38.26 9.90 -27.88
CA GLY A 168 38.63 9.71 -29.27
C GLY A 168 40.10 10.07 -29.45
N GLY A 169 40.96 9.06 -29.57
CA GLY A 169 42.35 9.23 -29.94
C GLY A 169 42.44 9.88 -31.32
N GLY A 170 43.09 11.05 -31.38
CA GLY A 170 43.21 11.84 -32.59
C GLY A 170 44.03 11.16 -33.69
N ARG A 171 43.80 11.63 -34.91
CA ARG A 171 44.82 11.85 -35.93
C ARG A 171 44.52 13.16 -36.64
#